data_AF-V8NJ84-F1
#
_entry.id   AF-V8NJ84-F1
#
_cell.length_a   1.000
_cell.length_b   1.000
_cell.length_c   1.000
_cell.angle_alpha   90.00
_cell.angle_beta   90.00
_cell.angle_gamma   90.00
#
_symmetry.space_group_name_H-M   'P 1'
#
loop_
_entity.id
_entity.type
_entity.pdbx_description
1 polymer ?
#
loop_
_entity_poly.entity_id
_entity_poly.type
_entity_poly.pdbx_seq_one_letter_code
_entity_poly.pdbx_strand_id
1 'polypeptide(L)'
;MEKFRPVLDFIVNHQKVLGYGAVSLLTAGSERIFSVVVFKCPCNSWNMLYGGMFLLMPALILLLLGSLLSVRSWKVLTGCCSKGRPCRCPRGNRLQRHLQVMGLAILSAAVAPLTWISVALLGGSFYECTATGTPILQKYVCKGEGEEEECLKTLVKVPCLSPTSPSSELEILATLRAQSQVFGWILIASIFTVALLTTCIAHCRSPVSVLQLAFWKVYLQKEQQLFETMAKEHASKLAERNLKSFFDSTELEPFQTPSAKAWDNISSLFAFNPKDNCYSMIHKYVSKKSQSGSIKSAEGDIYPSCLQFVDGANVEVQIL
;
A
#
# COMPACT_ATOMS: atom_id res chain seq x y z
N MET A 1 -34.67 10.76 11.50
CA MET A 1 -33.54 10.55 10.57
C MET A 1 -32.65 11.79 10.39
N GLU A 2 -33.13 13.01 10.63
CA GLU A 2 -32.32 14.24 10.45
C GLU A 2 -31.17 14.43 11.44
N LYS A 3 -31.29 13.94 12.68
CA LYS A 3 -30.22 14.05 13.71
C LYS A 3 -28.96 13.23 13.37
N PHE A 4 -29.08 12.23 12.50
CA PHE A 4 -27.95 11.39 12.07
C PHE A 4 -27.25 11.93 10.83
N ARG A 5 -27.89 12.84 10.06
CA ARG A 5 -27.26 13.47 8.89
C ARG A 5 -25.98 14.21 9.23
N PRO A 6 -25.94 15.09 10.26
CA PRO A 6 -24.71 15.81 10.62
C PRO A 6 -23.56 14.87 10.98
N VAL A 7 -23.87 13.75 11.64
CA VAL A 7 -22.88 12.73 12.02
C VAL A 7 -22.41 11.96 10.79
N LEU A 8 -23.32 11.56 9.89
CA LEU A 8 -22.96 10.92 8.63
C LEU A 8 -22.10 11.85 7.76
N ASP A 9 -22.52 13.11 7.62
CA ASP A 9 -21.80 14.12 6.85
C ASP A 9 -20.41 14.35 7.43
N PHE A 10 -20.27 14.39 8.76
CA PHE A 10 -18.97 14.45 9.41
C PHE A 10 -18.09 13.23 9.10
N ILE A 11 -18.64 12.02 9.23
CA ILE A 11 -17.92 10.76 8.95
C ILE A 11 -17.49 10.69 7.49
N VAL A 12 -18.37 11.04 6.55
CA VAL A 12 -18.08 11.05 5.11
C VAL A 12 -16.99 12.09 4.80
N ASN A 13 -17.10 13.29 5.37
CA ASN A 13 -16.11 14.35 5.15
C ASN A 13 -14.73 14.03 5.75
N HIS A 14 -14.66 13.25 6.84
CA HIS A 14 -13.41 12.96 7.56
C HIS A 14 -12.99 11.48 7.47
N GLN A 15 -13.55 10.73 6.52
CA GLN A 15 -13.39 9.27 6.42
C GLN A 15 -11.93 8.81 6.39
N LYS A 16 -11.02 9.56 5.76
CA LYS A 16 -9.59 9.21 5.72
C LYS A 16 -8.89 9.43 7.05
N VAL A 17 -9.15 10.55 7.72
CA VAL A 17 -8.57 10.83 9.04
C VAL A 17 -9.07 9.81 10.05
N LEU A 18 -10.38 9.52 10.03
CA LEU A 18 -10.99 8.47 10.86
C LEU A 18 -10.46 7.08 10.51
N GLY A 19 -10.28 6.79 9.22
CA GLY A 19 -9.71 5.53 8.73
C GLY A 19 -8.26 5.34 9.19
N TYR A 20 -7.41 6.35 9.03
CA TYR A 20 -6.02 6.31 9.53
C TYR A 20 -5.96 6.23 11.05
N GLY A 21 -6.85 6.94 11.75
CA GLY A 21 -6.99 6.83 13.21
C GLY A 21 -7.38 5.41 13.63
N ALA A 22 -8.37 4.82 12.98
CA ALA A 22 -8.82 3.45 13.23
C ALA A 22 -7.72 2.42 12.94
N VAL A 23 -7.01 2.55 11.81
CA VAL A 23 -5.88 1.67 11.46
C VAL A 23 -4.75 1.81 12.50
N SER A 24 -4.46 3.03 12.96
CA SER A 24 -3.45 3.27 13.99
C SER A 24 -3.83 2.62 15.33
N LEU A 25 -5.09 2.79 15.75
CA LEU A 25 -5.64 2.15 16.96
C LEU A 25 -5.61 0.62 16.86
N LEU A 26 -6.01 0.06 15.71
CA LEU A 26 -5.96 -1.38 15.46
C LEU A 26 -4.51 -1.90 15.48
N THR A 27 -3.57 -1.15 14.93
CA THR A 27 -2.14 -1.52 14.93
C THR A 27 -1.58 -1.53 16.35
N ALA A 28 -1.87 -0.49 17.14
CA ALA A 28 -1.48 -0.41 18.55
C ALA A 28 -2.13 -1.51 19.40
N GLY A 29 -3.43 -1.77 19.21
CA GLY A 29 -4.13 -2.85 19.89
C GLY A 29 -3.58 -4.23 19.52
N SER A 30 -3.28 -4.46 18.24
CA SER A 30 -2.69 -5.72 17.76
C SER A 30 -1.30 -5.92 18.34
N GLU A 31 -0.43 -4.90 18.32
CA GLU A 31 0.89 -4.98 18.94
C GLU A 31 0.78 -5.35 20.41
N ARG A 32 -0.10 -4.69 21.18
CA ARG A 32 -0.31 -5.01 22.59
C ARG A 32 -0.77 -6.43 22.83
N ILE A 33 -1.64 -6.97 21.99
CA ILE A 33 -2.06 -8.37 22.07
C ILE A 33 -0.88 -9.29 21.78
N PHE A 34 -0.11 -9.05 20.71
CA PHE A 34 1.03 -9.90 20.36
C PHE A 34 2.14 -9.84 21.42
N SER A 35 2.44 -8.66 21.96
CA SER A 35 3.51 -8.48 22.94
C SER A 35 3.15 -9.00 24.34
N VAL A 36 1.88 -8.91 24.76
CA VAL A 36 1.45 -9.36 26.09
C VAL A 36 0.99 -10.82 26.11
N VAL A 37 0.31 -11.27 25.05
CA VAL A 37 -0.35 -12.59 25.05
C VAL A 37 0.51 -13.67 24.43
N VAL A 38 1.27 -13.34 23.38
CA VAL A 38 1.97 -14.34 22.55
C VAL A 38 3.48 -14.31 22.74
N PHE A 39 4.06 -13.12 22.97
CA PHE A 39 5.50 -12.96 23.03
C PHE A 39 6.06 -13.26 24.41
N LYS A 40 6.96 -14.24 24.47
CA LYS A 40 7.85 -14.49 25.61
C LYS A 40 9.25 -14.74 25.07
N CYS A 41 10.22 -13.90 25.44
CA CYS A 41 11.59 -14.09 24.98
C CYS A 41 12.15 -15.41 25.53
N PRO A 42 12.80 -16.26 24.72
CA PRO A 42 13.30 -17.55 25.18
C PRO A 42 14.52 -17.45 26.10
N CYS A 43 15.21 -16.30 26.10
CA CYS A 43 16.38 -16.02 26.92
C CYS A 43 17.50 -17.06 26.76
N ASN A 44 17.77 -17.40 25.49
CA ASN A 44 18.85 -18.27 25.06
C ASN A 44 19.42 -17.78 23.71
N SER A 45 20.26 -18.57 23.04
CA SER A 45 20.86 -18.21 21.74
C SER A 45 19.84 -17.90 20.62
N TRP A 46 18.56 -18.26 20.77
CA TRP A 46 17.50 -17.97 19.81
C TRP A 46 16.92 -16.55 19.94
N ASN A 47 17.35 -15.76 20.93
CA ASN A 47 16.87 -14.40 21.19
C ASN A 47 16.82 -13.52 19.92
N MET A 48 17.90 -13.51 19.13
CA MET A 48 17.99 -12.72 17.89
C MET A 48 16.95 -13.14 16.86
N LEU A 49 16.85 -14.45 16.60
CA LEU A 49 15.95 -14.98 15.59
C LEU A 49 14.48 -14.84 16.03
N TYR A 50 14.17 -15.18 17.28
CA TYR A 50 12.82 -15.12 17.81
C TYR A 50 12.29 -13.68 17.85
N GLY A 51 13.05 -12.75 18.46
CA GLY A 51 12.68 -11.34 18.49
C GLY A 51 12.57 -10.71 17.10
N GLY A 52 13.52 -11.03 16.20
CA GLY A 52 13.53 -10.52 14.83
C GLY A 52 12.33 -11.00 14.01
N MET A 53 11.91 -12.25 14.20
CA MET A 53 10.73 -12.80 13.52
C MET A 53 9.44 -12.07 13.91
N PHE A 54 9.22 -11.81 15.21
CA PHE A 54 8.05 -11.06 15.67
C PHE A 54 8.08 -9.59 15.24
N LEU A 55 9.26 -9.01 15.06
CA LEU A 55 9.40 -7.66 14.52
C LEU A 55 9.11 -7.60 13.00
N LEU A 56 9.68 -8.52 12.21
CA LEU A 56 9.72 -8.43 10.75
C LEU A 56 8.62 -9.21 10.03
N MET A 57 8.15 -10.36 10.55
CA MET A 57 7.16 -11.18 9.84
C MET A 57 5.79 -10.50 9.70
N PRO A 58 5.23 -9.85 10.74
CA PRO A 58 3.99 -9.10 10.56
C PRO A 58 4.16 -7.95 9.56
N ALA A 59 5.32 -7.28 9.55
CA ALA A 59 5.64 -6.26 8.55
C ALA A 59 5.65 -6.83 7.13
N LEU A 60 6.25 -8.01 6.92
CA LEU A 60 6.26 -8.68 5.62
C LEU A 60 4.85 -9.08 5.18
N ILE A 61 4.02 -9.63 6.07
CA ILE A 61 2.63 -9.98 5.78
C ILE A 61 1.84 -8.74 5.37
N LEU A 62 1.98 -7.63 6.10
CA LEU A 62 1.34 -6.35 5.75
C LEU A 62 1.81 -5.83 4.39
N LEU A 63 3.09 -5.99 4.05
CA LEU A 63 3.62 -5.57 2.75
C LEU A 63 3.04 -6.41 1.60
N LEU A 64 2.93 -7.72 1.80
CA LEU A 64 2.32 -8.64 0.84
C LEU A 64 0.83 -8.32 0.65
N LEU A 65 0.09 -8.12 1.74
CA LEU A 65 -1.32 -7.73 1.69
C LEU A 65 -1.51 -6.38 0.97
N GLY A 66 -0.70 -5.37 1.29
CA GLY A 66 -0.72 -4.08 0.61
C GLY A 66 -0.42 -4.20 -0.90
N SER A 67 0.48 -5.10 -1.26
CA SER A 67 0.80 -5.38 -2.67
C SER A 67 -0.34 -6.11 -3.39
N LEU A 68 -1.02 -7.04 -2.73
CA LEU A 68 -2.18 -7.76 -3.27
C LEU A 68 -3.39 -6.85 -3.45
N LEU A 69 -3.59 -5.86 -2.59
CA LEU A 69 -4.69 -4.91 -2.69
C LEU A 69 -4.43 -3.77 -3.69
N SER A 70 -3.20 -3.64 -4.20
CA SER A 70 -2.83 -2.61 -5.19
C SER A 70 -3.40 -2.91 -6.56
N VAL A 71 -4.54 -2.30 -6.90
CA VAL A 71 -5.17 -2.37 -8.24
C VAL A 71 -4.22 -1.90 -9.34
N ARG A 72 -3.32 -0.96 -9.03
CA ARG A 72 -2.35 -0.44 -9.98
C ARG A 72 -1.32 -1.50 -10.39
N SER A 73 -0.87 -2.33 -9.44
CA SER A 73 0.02 -3.45 -9.74
C SER A 73 -0.66 -4.44 -10.68
N TRP A 74 -1.93 -4.74 -10.43
CA TRP A 74 -2.73 -5.64 -11.28
C TRP A 74 -2.98 -5.08 -12.68
N LYS A 75 -3.20 -3.78 -12.86
CA LYS A 75 -3.31 -3.16 -14.21
C LYS A 75 -2.07 -3.38 -15.07
N VAL A 76 -0.90 -3.45 -14.44
CA VAL A 76 0.39 -3.69 -15.13
C VAL A 76 0.64 -5.18 -15.37
N LEU A 77 0.28 -6.03 -14.41
CA LEU A 77 0.54 -7.47 -14.46
C LEU A 77 -0.49 -8.25 -15.28
N THR A 78 -1.76 -7.86 -15.26
CA THR A 78 -2.86 -8.60 -15.89
C THR A 78 -2.74 -8.57 -17.41
N GLY A 79 -2.67 -9.76 -18.03
CA GLY A 79 -2.57 -9.89 -19.49
C GLY A 79 -1.17 -9.68 -20.08
N CYS A 80 -0.13 -9.49 -19.26
CA CYS A 80 1.25 -9.29 -19.73
C CYS A 80 1.82 -10.52 -20.49
N CYS A 81 1.44 -11.73 -20.06
CA CYS A 81 1.99 -13.00 -20.58
C CYS A 81 0.96 -13.87 -21.32
N SER A 82 -0.15 -13.30 -21.80
CA SER A 82 -1.19 -14.08 -22.49
C SER A 82 -0.75 -14.50 -23.89
N LYS A 83 -0.83 -15.81 -24.21
CA LYS A 83 -0.52 -16.35 -25.54
C LYS A 83 -1.49 -15.76 -26.58
N GLY A 84 -0.97 -15.24 -27.69
CA GLY A 84 -1.78 -14.68 -28.79
C GLY A 84 -1.98 -13.16 -28.76
N ARG A 85 -1.42 -12.45 -27.77
CA ARG A 85 -1.25 -10.98 -27.80
C ARG A 85 0.23 -10.65 -27.98
N PRO A 86 0.60 -9.54 -28.66
CA PRO A 86 1.98 -9.11 -28.66
C PRO A 86 2.42 -8.89 -27.20
N CYS A 87 3.42 -9.66 -26.75
CA CYS A 87 3.92 -9.59 -25.38
C CYS A 87 4.14 -8.11 -25.00
N ARG A 88 3.38 -7.62 -24.03
CA ARG A 88 3.63 -6.32 -23.39
C ARG A 88 4.85 -6.40 -22.46
N CYS A 89 5.61 -7.50 -22.50
CA CYS A 89 6.89 -7.65 -21.83
C CYS A 89 7.74 -6.39 -22.07
N PRO A 90 8.19 -5.74 -21.00
CA PRO A 90 8.72 -4.40 -21.15
C PRO A 90 10.10 -4.45 -21.82
N ARG A 91 10.26 -3.82 -22.99
CA ARG A 91 11.57 -3.57 -23.62
C ARG A 91 11.89 -2.07 -23.59
N GLY A 92 13.15 -1.72 -23.30
CA GLY A 92 13.64 -0.34 -23.23
C GLY A 92 12.87 0.53 -22.21
N ASN A 93 12.49 1.74 -22.61
CA ASN A 93 11.77 2.72 -21.77
C ASN A 93 10.47 2.18 -21.15
N ARG A 94 9.87 1.14 -21.74
CA ARG A 94 8.70 0.46 -21.17
C ARG A 94 9.04 -0.26 -19.87
N LEU A 95 10.21 -0.88 -19.73
CA LEU A 95 10.62 -1.59 -18.51
C LEU A 95 10.83 -0.64 -17.35
N GLN A 96 11.57 0.43 -17.59
CA GLN A 96 11.77 1.50 -16.62
C GLN A 96 10.42 2.03 -16.10
N ARG A 97 9.44 2.22 -16.99
CA ARG A 97 8.09 2.65 -16.60
C ARG A 97 7.34 1.62 -15.75
N HIS A 98 7.42 0.33 -16.10
CA HIS A 98 6.78 -0.73 -15.30
C HIS A 98 7.41 -0.80 -13.91
N LEU A 99 8.74 -0.72 -13.82
CA LEU A 99 9.49 -0.70 -12.57
C LEU A 99 9.15 0.53 -11.73
N GLN A 100 9.00 1.71 -12.33
CA GLN A 100 8.57 2.92 -11.62
C GLN A 100 7.17 2.78 -11.03
N VAL A 101 6.23 2.23 -11.79
CA VAL A 101 4.85 2.01 -11.32
C VAL A 101 4.81 0.99 -10.19
N MET A 102 5.51 -0.13 -10.34
CA MET A 102 5.60 -1.17 -9.31
C MET A 102 6.35 -0.69 -8.07
N GLY A 103 7.47 0.02 -8.24
CA GLY A 103 8.26 0.57 -7.14
C GLY A 103 7.45 1.56 -6.30
N LEU A 104 6.64 2.39 -6.94
CA LEU A 104 5.77 3.29 -6.21
C LEU A 104 4.55 2.59 -5.58
N ALA A 105 4.01 1.55 -6.21
CA ALA A 105 3.01 0.71 -5.56
C ALA A 105 3.56 0.07 -4.27
N ILE A 106 4.79 -0.45 -4.31
CA ILE A 106 5.49 -0.99 -3.14
C ILE A 106 5.72 0.11 -2.10
N LEU A 107 6.15 1.30 -2.51
CA LEU A 107 6.34 2.44 -1.59
C LEU A 107 5.03 2.80 -0.87
N SER A 108 3.90 2.81 -1.59
CA SER A 108 2.59 3.04 -0.97
C SER A 108 2.16 1.89 -0.06
N ALA A 109 2.49 0.65 -0.39
CA ALA A 109 2.19 -0.52 0.43
C ALA A 109 3.08 -0.60 1.70
N ALA A 110 4.24 0.06 1.69
CA ALA A 110 5.19 0.05 2.81
C ALA A 110 4.73 0.87 4.03
N VAL A 111 3.68 1.68 3.91
CA VAL A 111 3.15 2.49 5.04
C VAL A 111 2.78 1.60 6.22
N ALA A 112 1.93 0.59 6.03
CA ALA A 112 1.48 -0.29 7.11
C ALA A 112 2.64 -1.09 7.77
N PRO A 113 3.57 -1.71 7.01
CA PRO A 113 4.78 -2.33 7.57
C PRO A 113 5.63 -1.37 8.41
N LEU A 114 5.86 -0.15 7.94
CA LEU A 114 6.67 0.84 8.65
C LEU A 114 5.96 1.33 9.93
N THR A 115 4.63 1.48 9.89
CA THR A 115 3.82 1.80 11.06
C THR A 115 3.89 0.67 12.10
N TRP A 116 3.77 -0.59 11.69
CA TRP A 116 3.94 -1.74 12.58
C TRP A 116 5.32 -1.73 13.27
N ILE A 117 6.40 -1.59 12.49
CA ILE A 117 7.77 -1.58 13.03
C ILE A 117 7.93 -0.42 14.03
N SER A 118 7.39 0.75 13.72
CA SER A 118 7.43 1.91 14.62
C SER A 118 6.74 1.62 15.95
N VAL A 119 5.52 1.06 15.92
CA VAL A 119 4.75 0.72 17.13
C VAL A 119 5.46 -0.38 17.93
N ALA A 120 5.96 -1.43 17.26
CA ALA A 120 6.71 -2.50 17.89
C ALA A 120 8.01 -2.01 18.57
N LEU A 121 8.72 -1.06 17.94
CA LEU A 121 9.90 -0.42 18.51
C LEU A 121 9.56 0.43 19.74
N LEU A 122 8.42 1.14 19.73
CA LEU A 122 7.96 1.87 20.91
C LEU A 122 7.59 0.93 22.07
N GLY A 123 7.07 -0.26 21.76
CA GLY A 123 6.82 -1.34 22.73
C GLY A 123 8.08 -1.96 23.33
N GLY A 124 9.23 -1.90 22.63
CA GLY A 124 10.56 -2.26 23.13
C GLY A 124 10.85 -3.76 23.26
N SER A 125 9.83 -4.57 23.56
CA SER A 125 10.01 -5.99 23.94
C SER A 125 10.67 -6.85 22.84
N PHE A 126 10.31 -6.66 21.57
CA PHE A 126 10.93 -7.40 20.46
C PHE A 126 12.37 -6.97 20.22
N TYR A 127 12.66 -5.67 20.35
CA TYR A 127 14.00 -5.12 20.20
C TYR A 127 14.93 -5.60 21.33
N GLU A 128 14.48 -5.53 22.59
CA GLU A 128 15.22 -6.00 23.77
C GLU A 128 15.65 -7.47 23.60
N CYS A 129 14.71 -8.34 23.20
CA CYS A 129 15.00 -9.74 22.92
C CYS A 129 15.96 -9.90 21.72
N THR A 130 15.76 -9.17 20.63
CA THR A 130 16.63 -9.28 19.45
C THR A 130 18.06 -8.81 19.72
N ALA A 131 18.20 -7.67 20.39
CA ALA A 131 19.45 -6.98 20.62
C ALA A 131 20.38 -7.82 21.51
N THR A 132 19.87 -8.42 22.58
CA THR A 132 20.65 -9.28 23.50
C THR A 132 21.21 -10.54 22.83
N GLY A 133 20.56 -11.03 21.78
CA GLY A 133 21.05 -12.12 20.95
C GLY A 133 22.03 -11.70 19.84
N THR A 134 22.27 -10.40 19.65
CA THR A 134 23.08 -9.89 18.54
C THR A 134 24.57 -9.91 18.88
N PRO A 135 25.45 -10.52 18.05
CA PRO A 135 26.88 -10.62 18.33
C PRO A 135 27.59 -9.27 18.50
N ILE A 136 27.09 -8.23 17.84
CA ILE A 136 27.65 -6.87 17.90
C ILE A 136 27.46 -6.28 19.31
N LEU A 137 26.24 -6.36 19.85
CA LEU A 137 25.94 -5.86 21.19
C LEU A 137 26.69 -6.67 22.24
N GLN A 138 26.69 -7.99 22.08
CA GLN A 138 27.42 -8.92 22.94
C GLN A 138 28.90 -8.54 23.06
N LYS A 139 29.58 -8.31 21.94
CA LYS A 139 30.99 -7.87 21.92
C LYS A 139 31.22 -6.48 22.51
N TYR A 140 30.25 -5.58 22.37
CA TYR A 140 30.37 -4.22 22.90
C TYR A 140 30.22 -4.18 24.42
N VAL A 141 29.23 -4.91 24.95
CA VAL A 141 28.92 -4.95 26.39
C VAL A 141 29.89 -5.86 27.15
N CYS A 142 30.21 -7.04 26.62
CA CYS A 142 31.07 -8.03 27.28
C CYS A 142 32.56 -7.87 26.95
N LYS A 143 33.00 -6.65 26.61
CA LYS A 143 34.40 -6.39 26.26
C LYS A 143 35.30 -6.43 27.51
N GLY A 144 36.02 -7.53 27.74
CA GLY A 144 36.97 -7.66 28.85
C GLY A 144 37.81 -8.95 28.81
N GLU A 145 38.96 -8.94 29.49
CA GLU A 145 39.85 -10.11 29.61
C GLU A 145 39.39 -11.00 30.80
N GLY A 146 38.74 -12.14 30.51
CA GLY A 146 38.61 -13.25 31.47
C GLY A 146 37.20 -13.78 31.78
N GLU A 147 36.12 -13.02 31.54
CA GLU A 147 34.74 -13.37 31.96
C GLU A 147 33.69 -13.28 30.83
N GLU A 148 34.12 -13.32 29.57
CA GLU A 148 33.24 -13.11 28.41
C GLU A 148 32.10 -14.14 28.34
N GLU A 149 32.37 -15.43 28.58
CA GLU A 149 31.34 -16.48 28.50
C GLU A 149 30.24 -16.32 29.57
N GLU A 150 30.61 -15.90 30.79
CA GLU A 150 29.66 -15.65 31.87
C GLU A 150 28.82 -14.41 31.58
N CYS A 151 29.46 -13.32 31.10
CA CYS A 151 28.76 -12.12 30.66
C CYS A 151 27.75 -12.42 29.55
N LEU A 152 28.11 -13.24 28.55
CA LEU A 152 27.20 -13.62 27.46
C LEU A 152 25.98 -14.40 27.96
N LYS A 153 26.18 -15.35 28.89
CA LYS A 153 25.09 -16.14 29.48
C LYS A 153 24.13 -15.26 30.28
N THR A 154 24.63 -14.22 30.93
CA THR A 154 23.83 -13.25 31.68
C THR A 154 23.11 -12.28 30.75
N LEU A 155 23.80 -11.71 29.76
CA LEU A 155 23.25 -10.73 28.83
C LEU A 155 22.04 -11.27 28.04
N VAL A 156 22.09 -12.53 27.63
CA VAL A 156 20.99 -13.20 26.91
C VAL A 156 19.74 -13.39 27.80
N LYS A 157 19.88 -13.36 29.13
CA LYS A 157 18.76 -13.47 30.09
C LYS A 157 18.17 -12.13 30.50
N VAL A 158 18.82 -11.01 30.17
CA VAL A 158 18.36 -9.64 30.50
C VAL A 158 16.90 -9.33 30.07
N PRO A 159 16.34 -9.85 28.96
CA PRO A 159 14.95 -9.60 28.62
C PRO A 159 13.94 -10.34 29.52
N CYS A 160 14.39 -11.33 30.30
CA CYS A 160 13.54 -12.15 31.18
C CYS A 160 13.65 -11.77 32.66
N LEU A 161 14.27 -10.63 32.98
CA LEU A 161 14.52 -10.24 34.35
C LEU A 161 13.23 -10.02 35.14
N SER A 162 13.29 -10.41 36.41
CA SER A 162 12.25 -10.12 37.40
C SER A 162 12.59 -8.84 38.19
N PRO A 163 11.62 -8.21 38.88
CA PRO A 163 11.85 -6.97 39.63
C PRO A 163 12.91 -7.08 40.75
N THR A 164 13.26 -8.31 41.15
CA THR A 164 14.28 -8.65 42.15
C THR A 164 15.70 -8.84 41.57
N SER A 165 15.89 -8.63 40.27
CA SER A 165 17.18 -8.82 39.61
C SER A 165 18.20 -7.72 39.94
N PRO A 166 19.51 -7.92 39.72
CA PRO A 166 20.54 -6.93 40.00
C PRO A 166 20.29 -5.60 39.28
N SER A 167 20.62 -4.48 39.94
CA SER A 167 20.41 -3.13 39.39
C SER A 167 21.14 -2.90 38.07
N SER A 168 22.34 -3.46 37.89
CA SER A 168 23.14 -3.36 36.67
C SER A 168 22.44 -3.99 35.45
N GLU A 169 21.76 -5.11 35.62
CA GLU A 169 21.05 -5.80 34.53
C GLU A 169 19.76 -5.06 34.14
N LEU A 170 19.09 -4.46 35.13
CA LEU A 170 17.93 -3.59 34.89
C LEU A 170 18.32 -2.30 34.16
N GLU A 171 19.51 -1.73 34.43
CA GLU A 171 20.04 -0.59 33.70
C GLU A 171 20.32 -0.91 32.23
N ILE A 172 20.86 -2.10 31.93
CA ILE A 172 21.05 -2.58 30.55
C ILE A 172 19.70 -2.70 29.84
N LEU A 173 18.70 -3.32 30.49
CA LEU A 173 17.35 -3.46 29.93
C LEU A 173 16.71 -2.09 29.65
N ALA A 174 16.81 -1.15 30.59
CA ALA A 174 16.30 0.21 30.44
C ALA A 174 17.00 0.94 29.28
N THR A 175 18.31 0.75 29.13
CA THR A 175 19.09 1.33 28.02
C THR A 175 18.63 0.77 26.67
N LEU A 176 18.43 -0.55 26.57
CA LEU A 176 17.92 -1.18 25.34
C LEU A 176 16.51 -0.71 25.00
N ARG A 177 15.64 -0.56 26.00
CA ARG A 177 14.30 0.01 25.80
C ARG A 177 14.35 1.44 25.30
N ALA A 178 15.20 2.28 25.89
CA ALA A 178 15.40 3.66 25.45
C ALA A 178 15.91 3.73 24.01
N GLN A 179 16.89 2.89 23.63
CA GLN A 179 17.36 2.79 22.25
C GLN A 179 16.24 2.40 21.29
N SER A 180 15.44 1.39 21.64
CA SER A 180 14.28 0.97 20.84
C SER A 180 13.30 2.12 20.61
N GLN A 181 12.96 2.86 21.66
CA GLN A 181 12.02 3.98 21.57
C GLN A 181 12.60 5.15 20.75
N VAL A 182 13.89 5.45 20.90
CA VAL A 182 14.57 6.45 20.07
C VAL A 182 14.52 6.05 18.59
N PHE A 183 14.83 4.78 18.24
CA PHE A 183 14.68 4.29 16.87
C PHE A 183 13.24 4.35 16.37
N GLY A 184 12.27 4.02 17.21
CA GLY A 184 10.85 4.16 16.91
C GLY A 184 10.47 5.60 16.55
N TRP A 185 10.87 6.58 17.35
CA TRP A 185 10.59 8.00 17.10
C TRP A 185 11.32 8.55 15.87
N ILE A 186 12.59 8.18 15.67
CA ILE A 186 13.35 8.55 14.47
C ILE A 186 12.65 8.01 13.21
N LEU A 187 12.21 6.76 13.26
CA LEU A 187 11.49 6.13 12.14
C LEU A 187 10.18 6.87 11.86
N ILE A 188 9.37 7.16 12.88
CA ILE A 188 8.12 7.94 12.73
C ILE A 188 8.40 9.30 12.09
N ALA A 189 9.37 10.05 12.62
CA ALA A 189 9.75 11.36 12.07
C ALA A 189 10.15 11.24 10.60
N SER A 190 11.00 10.25 10.26
CA SER A 190 11.44 10.02 8.88
C SER A 190 10.28 9.74 7.91
N ILE A 191 9.28 8.94 8.33
CA ILE A 191 8.11 8.61 7.52
C ILE A 191 7.32 9.88 7.20
N PHE A 192 7.02 10.70 8.22
CA PHE A 192 6.27 11.95 8.02
C PHE A 192 7.04 12.96 7.17
N THR A 193 8.35 13.11 7.39
CA THR A 193 9.19 13.99 6.57
C THR A 193 9.22 13.56 5.11
N VAL A 194 9.42 12.27 4.83
CA VAL A 194 9.42 11.73 3.46
C VAL A 194 8.05 11.89 2.81
N ALA A 195 6.97 11.59 3.54
CA ALA A 195 5.60 11.76 3.04
C ALA A 195 5.29 13.23 2.69
N LEU A 196 5.70 14.17 3.54
CA LEU A 196 5.53 15.60 3.29
C LEU A 196 6.34 16.06 2.08
N LEU A 197 7.64 15.72 2.02
CA LEU A 197 8.51 16.10 0.90
C LEU A 197 8.01 15.54 -0.43
N THR A 198 7.66 14.25 -0.47
CA THR A 198 7.16 13.62 -1.69
C THR A 198 5.83 14.23 -2.15
N THR A 199 4.93 14.53 -1.21
CA THR A 199 3.66 15.22 -1.49
C THR A 199 3.90 16.62 -2.04
N CYS A 200 4.72 17.44 -1.38
CA CYS A 200 5.07 18.79 -1.82
C CYS A 200 5.69 18.76 -3.22
N ILE A 201 6.66 17.88 -3.48
CA ILE A 201 7.29 17.74 -4.79
C ILE A 201 6.26 17.32 -5.86
N ALA A 202 5.37 16.38 -5.54
CA ALA A 202 4.34 15.93 -6.48
C ALA A 202 3.36 17.07 -6.83
N HIS A 203 2.98 17.89 -5.85
CA HIS A 203 2.14 19.07 -6.09
C HIS A 203 2.88 20.16 -6.89
N CYS A 204 4.13 20.50 -6.53
CA CYS A 204 4.93 21.51 -7.26
C CYS A 204 5.24 21.10 -8.71
N ARG A 205 5.39 19.81 -8.99
CA ARG A 205 5.61 19.28 -10.35
C ARG A 205 4.32 18.92 -11.08
N SER A 206 3.16 19.25 -10.53
CA SER A 206 1.88 18.98 -11.18
C SER A 206 1.76 19.80 -12.47
N PRO A 207 1.46 19.18 -13.63
CA PRO A 207 1.24 19.91 -14.87
C PRO A 207 -0.13 20.61 -14.92
N VAL A 208 -0.99 20.38 -13.92
CA VAL A 208 -2.36 20.90 -13.83
C VAL A 208 -2.57 21.67 -12.54
N SER A 209 -3.49 22.63 -12.57
CA SER A 209 -3.85 23.45 -11.41
C SER A 209 -4.58 22.64 -10.33
N VAL A 210 -4.58 23.14 -9.09
CA VAL A 210 -5.24 22.47 -7.96
C VAL A 210 -6.74 22.30 -8.21
N LEU A 211 -7.42 23.31 -8.76
CA LEU A 211 -8.86 23.23 -9.05
C LEU A 211 -9.16 22.22 -10.16
N GLN A 212 -8.32 22.16 -11.19
CA GLN A 212 -8.44 21.16 -12.25
C GLN A 212 -8.22 19.75 -11.70
N LEU A 213 -7.25 19.55 -10.80
CA LEU A 213 -7.01 18.27 -10.12
C LEU A 213 -8.21 17.85 -9.27
N ALA A 214 -8.84 18.79 -8.56
CA ALA A 214 -10.03 18.53 -7.76
C ALA A 214 -11.22 18.10 -8.64
N PHE A 215 -11.48 18.85 -9.73
CA PHE A 215 -12.47 18.47 -10.73
C PHE A 215 -12.20 17.07 -11.31
N TRP A 216 -10.94 16.78 -11.65
CA TRP A 216 -10.54 15.50 -12.21
C TRP A 216 -10.89 14.33 -11.28
N LYS A 217 -10.59 14.44 -9.98
CA LYS A 217 -10.95 13.40 -9.00
C LYS A 217 -12.45 13.14 -8.97
N VAL A 218 -13.26 14.21 -8.96
CA VAL A 218 -14.73 14.11 -8.99
C VAL A 218 -15.22 13.46 -10.28
N TYR A 219 -14.66 13.84 -11.44
CA TYR A 219 -14.99 13.24 -12.72
C TYR A 219 -14.77 11.73 -12.72
N LEU A 220 -13.60 11.25 -12.26
CA LEU A 220 -13.29 9.82 -12.23
C LEU A 220 -14.22 9.04 -11.31
N GLN A 221 -14.54 9.59 -10.14
CA GLN A 221 -15.48 8.95 -9.22
C GLN A 221 -16.86 8.79 -9.88
N LYS A 222 -17.34 9.83 -10.56
CA LYS A 222 -18.61 9.78 -11.29
C LYS A 222 -18.56 8.85 -12.49
N GLU A 223 -17.46 8.85 -13.25
CA GLU A 223 -17.24 7.92 -14.36
C GLU A 223 -17.30 6.48 -13.87
N GLN A 224 -16.64 6.15 -12.76
CA GLN A 224 -16.67 4.80 -12.19
C GLN A 224 -18.09 4.38 -11.75
N GLN A 225 -18.82 5.25 -11.03
CA GLN A 225 -20.19 4.97 -10.59
C GLN A 225 -21.13 4.71 -11.78
N LEU A 226 -21.05 5.54 -12.82
CA LEU A 226 -21.84 5.39 -14.03
C LEU A 226 -21.44 4.15 -14.83
N PHE A 227 -20.13 3.87 -14.91
CA PHE A 227 -19.61 2.70 -15.60
C PHE A 227 -20.11 1.40 -14.95
N GLU A 228 -20.05 1.28 -13.62
CA GLU A 228 -20.56 0.11 -12.90
C GLU A 228 -22.06 -0.09 -13.11
N THR A 229 -22.82 1.00 -13.09
CA THR A 229 -24.28 0.96 -13.30
C THR A 229 -24.60 0.48 -14.72
N MET A 230 -23.99 1.10 -15.74
CA MET A 230 -24.22 0.72 -17.15
C MET A 230 -23.69 -0.68 -17.47
N ALA A 231 -22.56 -1.09 -16.87
CA ALA A 231 -22.01 -2.44 -17.06
C ALA A 231 -22.94 -3.51 -16.49
N LYS A 232 -23.52 -3.30 -15.30
CA LYS A 232 -24.50 -4.21 -14.70
C LYS A 232 -25.76 -4.32 -15.55
N GLU A 233 -26.29 -3.20 -16.02
CA GLU A 233 -27.47 -3.20 -16.90
C GLU A 233 -27.20 -3.95 -18.21
N HIS A 234 -26.06 -3.67 -18.86
CA HIS A 234 -25.67 -4.33 -20.10
C HIS A 234 -25.46 -5.84 -19.91
N ALA A 235 -24.83 -6.25 -18.80
CA ALA A 235 -24.65 -7.65 -18.45
C ALA A 235 -25.98 -8.36 -18.19
N SER A 236 -26.92 -7.70 -17.51
CA SER A 236 -28.27 -8.23 -17.27
C SER A 236 -29.01 -8.49 -18.58
N LYS A 237 -29.02 -7.50 -19.50
CA LYS A 237 -29.67 -7.64 -20.82
C LYS A 237 -29.05 -8.77 -21.65
N LEU A 238 -27.72 -8.89 -21.62
CA LEU A 238 -27.02 -9.98 -22.31
C LEU A 238 -27.38 -11.35 -21.73
N ALA A 239 -27.41 -11.47 -20.40
CA ALA A 239 -27.76 -12.72 -19.72
C ALA A 239 -29.21 -13.14 -19.99
N GLU A 240 -30.16 -12.20 -19.85
CA GLU A 240 -31.58 -12.43 -20.12
C GLU A 240 -31.82 -12.92 -21.55
N ARG A 241 -31.21 -12.24 -22.52
CA ARG A 241 -31.30 -12.61 -23.94
C ARG A 241 -30.76 -14.01 -24.23
N ASN A 242 -29.62 -14.37 -23.65
CA ASN A 242 -29.02 -15.70 -23.82
C ASN A 242 -29.88 -16.80 -23.18
N LEU A 243 -30.40 -16.55 -21.97
CA LEU A 243 -31.27 -17.50 -21.27
C LEU A 243 -32.59 -17.68 -22.01
N LYS A 244 -33.20 -16.60 -22.51
CA LYS A 244 -34.44 -16.67 -23.30
C LYS A 244 -34.26 -17.51 -24.57
N SER A 245 -33.22 -17.24 -25.35
CA SER A 245 -32.92 -18.03 -26.56
C SER A 245 -32.64 -19.51 -26.24
N PHE A 246 -31.97 -19.80 -25.11
CA PHE A 246 -31.73 -21.17 -24.65
C PHE A 246 -33.02 -21.91 -24.26
N PHE A 247 -33.88 -21.31 -23.44
CA PHE A 247 -35.11 -21.96 -22.98
C PHE A 247 -36.18 -22.05 -24.09
N ASP A 248 -36.26 -21.04 -24.97
CA ASP A 248 -37.22 -21.02 -26.08
C ASP A 248 -36.70 -21.80 -27.31
N SER A 249 -35.46 -22.32 -27.29
CA SER A 249 -34.80 -22.98 -28.42
C SER A 249 -34.80 -22.14 -29.71
N THR A 250 -34.66 -20.83 -29.58
CA THR A 250 -34.68 -19.88 -30.71
C THR A 250 -33.27 -19.47 -31.12
N GLU A 251 -33.10 -19.05 -32.38
CA GLU A 251 -31.83 -18.52 -32.85
C GLU A 251 -31.42 -17.24 -32.10
N LEU A 252 -30.11 -17.05 -32.03
CA LEU A 252 -29.46 -16.12 -31.13
C LEU A 252 -29.31 -14.78 -31.89
N GLU A 253 -30.10 -13.77 -31.55
CA GLU A 253 -30.11 -12.46 -32.23
C GLU A 253 -28.71 -11.78 -32.27
N PRO A 254 -28.48 -10.66 -32.97
CA PRO A 254 -27.24 -9.89 -32.82
C PRO A 254 -27.27 -9.00 -31.55
N PHE A 255 -26.25 -9.05 -30.69
CA PHE A 255 -26.11 -8.11 -29.56
C PHE A 255 -24.69 -7.56 -29.52
N GLN A 256 -24.57 -6.24 -29.57
CA GLN A 256 -23.27 -5.58 -29.67
C GLN A 256 -22.65 -5.43 -28.28
N THR A 257 -21.60 -6.21 -28.02
CA THR A 257 -20.68 -5.99 -26.91
C THR A 257 -19.38 -5.35 -27.39
N PRO A 258 -18.72 -4.49 -26.59
CA PRO A 258 -17.42 -3.95 -26.94
C PRO A 258 -16.39 -5.08 -27.20
N SER A 259 -15.57 -4.92 -28.23
CA SER A 259 -14.58 -5.93 -28.61
C SER A 259 -13.47 -6.07 -27.55
N ALA A 260 -12.80 -7.22 -27.51
CA ALA A 260 -11.67 -7.45 -26.60
C ALA A 260 -10.55 -6.39 -26.72
N LYS A 261 -10.36 -5.80 -27.92
CA LYS A 261 -9.42 -4.71 -28.16
C LYS A 261 -9.89 -3.39 -27.53
N ALA A 262 -11.20 -3.12 -27.51
CA ALA A 262 -11.76 -1.94 -26.84
C ALA A 262 -11.53 -2.04 -25.32
N TRP A 263 -11.80 -3.21 -24.73
CA TRP A 263 -11.54 -3.50 -23.33
C TRP A 263 -10.05 -3.35 -22.95
N ASP A 264 -9.15 -3.84 -23.80
CA ASP A 264 -7.70 -3.75 -23.58
C ASP A 264 -7.17 -2.30 -23.61
N ASN A 265 -7.77 -1.45 -24.46
CA ASN A 265 -7.39 -0.05 -24.57
C ASN A 265 -7.78 0.76 -23.32
N ILE A 266 -9.03 0.60 -22.84
CA ILE A 266 -9.51 1.34 -21.68
C ILE A 266 -8.88 0.86 -20.36
N SER A 267 -8.31 -0.35 -20.34
CA SER A 267 -7.64 -0.94 -19.18
C SER A 267 -6.15 -0.57 -19.07
N SER A 268 -5.60 0.14 -20.06
CA SER A 268 -4.19 0.55 -20.05
C SER A 268 -3.91 1.70 -19.06
N LEU A 269 -2.65 1.88 -18.66
CA LEU A 269 -2.26 2.98 -17.77
C LEU A 269 -2.55 4.34 -18.42
N PHE A 270 -3.05 5.28 -17.62
CA PHE A 270 -3.36 6.60 -18.12
C PHE A 270 -2.10 7.42 -18.43
N ALA A 271 -1.98 7.89 -19.67
CA ALA A 271 -0.84 8.67 -20.16
C ALA A 271 -1.22 10.14 -20.41
N PHE A 272 -0.99 11.06 -19.48
CA PHE A 272 -1.41 12.45 -19.63
C PHE A 272 -0.75 13.14 -20.84
N ASN A 273 -1.52 13.87 -21.65
CA ASN A 273 -0.98 14.66 -22.74
C ASN A 273 -1.55 16.08 -22.64
N PRO A 274 -0.73 17.14 -22.50
CA PRO A 274 -1.22 18.51 -22.36
C PRO A 274 -2.03 19.02 -23.56
N LYS A 275 -1.84 18.42 -24.74
CA LYS A 275 -2.54 18.78 -25.97
C LYS A 275 -3.92 18.14 -26.07
N ASP A 276 -4.14 17.02 -25.35
CA ASP A 276 -5.40 16.29 -25.32
C ASP A 276 -6.03 16.42 -23.93
N ASN A 277 -7.10 17.24 -23.79
CA ASN A 277 -7.84 17.44 -22.53
C ASN A 277 -8.71 16.24 -22.13
N CYS A 278 -8.11 15.04 -22.05
CA CYS A 278 -8.78 13.82 -21.62
C CYS A 278 -8.49 13.51 -20.15
N TYR A 279 -9.50 13.05 -19.43
CA TYR A 279 -9.42 12.78 -17.98
C TYR A 279 -9.34 11.28 -17.63
N SER A 280 -9.63 10.39 -18.58
CA SER A 280 -9.57 8.94 -18.37
C SER A 280 -9.19 8.21 -19.66
N MET A 281 -8.92 6.90 -19.56
CA MET A 281 -8.71 6.08 -20.74
C MET A 281 -9.98 5.81 -21.54
N ILE A 282 -11.16 5.80 -20.89
CA ILE A 282 -12.45 5.72 -21.57
C ILE A 282 -12.69 6.99 -22.37
N HIS A 283 -12.48 8.16 -21.77
CA HIS A 283 -12.55 9.45 -22.46
C HIS A 283 -11.62 9.46 -23.68
N LYS A 284 -10.35 9.07 -23.52
CA LYS A 284 -9.40 8.96 -24.64
C LYS A 284 -9.85 8.00 -25.73
N TYR A 285 -10.43 6.87 -25.34
CA TYR A 285 -10.91 5.89 -26.30
C TYR A 285 -12.04 6.46 -27.15
N VAL A 286 -13.03 7.10 -26.52
CA VAL A 286 -14.18 7.68 -27.23
C VAL A 286 -13.76 8.87 -28.12
N SER A 287 -12.89 9.76 -27.63
CA SER A 287 -12.43 10.92 -28.39
C SER A 287 -11.58 10.53 -29.61
N LYS A 288 -10.69 9.54 -29.47
CA LYS A 288 -9.79 9.10 -30.57
C LYS A 288 -10.41 8.08 -31.51
N LYS A 289 -11.45 7.34 -31.09
CA LYS A 289 -12.20 6.41 -31.97
C LYS A 289 -12.83 7.14 -33.17
N SER A 290 -13.05 8.46 -33.05
CA SER A 290 -13.45 9.34 -34.16
C SER A 290 -12.38 9.46 -35.28
N GLN A 291 -11.09 9.26 -34.98
CA GLN A 291 -9.99 9.59 -35.92
C GLN A 291 -9.06 8.42 -36.32
N SER A 292 -8.81 7.41 -35.47
CA SER A 292 -8.14 6.16 -35.90
C SER A 292 -8.36 5.04 -34.88
N GLY A 293 -8.68 3.82 -35.33
CA GLY A 293 -9.12 2.67 -34.51
C GLY A 293 -8.09 2.03 -33.53
N SER A 294 -7.12 2.79 -33.00
CA SER A 294 -6.18 2.35 -31.96
C SER A 294 -5.61 3.53 -31.17
N ILE A 295 -5.69 3.48 -29.83
CA ILE A 295 -4.96 4.43 -28.96
C ILE A 295 -3.48 4.03 -28.98
N LYS A 296 -2.66 4.66 -29.82
CA LYS A 296 -1.20 4.59 -29.72
C LYS A 296 -0.72 5.65 -28.72
N SER A 297 0.38 5.39 -28.01
CA SER A 297 1.06 6.42 -27.21
C SER A 297 1.43 7.57 -28.15
N ALA A 298 1.02 8.79 -27.78
CA ALA A 298 1.26 9.98 -28.58
C ALA A 298 2.57 10.64 -28.15
N GLU A 299 3.20 11.37 -29.07
CA GLU A 299 4.36 12.19 -28.76
C GLU A 299 3.95 13.28 -27.75
N GLY A 300 4.64 13.32 -26.60
CA GLY A 300 4.30 14.22 -25.48
C GLY A 300 3.49 13.59 -24.32
N ASP A 301 3.29 12.27 -24.31
CA ASP A 301 2.67 11.57 -23.17
C ASP A 301 3.58 11.61 -21.91
N ILE A 302 3.02 12.03 -20.77
CA ILE A 302 3.67 12.15 -19.46
C ILE A 302 2.90 11.32 -18.43
N TYR A 303 3.59 10.84 -17.39
CA TYR A 303 2.99 10.09 -16.27
C TYR A 303 3.27 10.81 -14.94
N PRO A 304 2.57 11.92 -14.66
CA PRO A 304 2.84 12.71 -13.46
C PRO A 304 2.56 11.91 -12.20
N SER A 305 3.43 11.99 -11.20
CA SER A 305 3.20 11.37 -9.89
C SER A 305 1.92 11.86 -9.22
N CYS A 306 1.50 13.11 -9.47
CA CYS A 306 0.25 13.65 -8.96
C CYS A 306 -1.01 13.03 -9.58
N LEU A 307 -0.91 12.39 -10.76
CA LEU A 307 -2.04 11.76 -11.47
C LEU A 307 -2.12 10.24 -11.24
N GLN A 308 -1.40 9.72 -10.25
CA GLN A 308 -1.41 8.29 -9.94
C GLN A 308 -2.76 7.79 -9.43
N PHE A 309 -3.59 8.68 -8.87
CA PHE A 309 -4.95 8.35 -8.46
C PHE A 309 -5.84 7.91 -9.63
N VAL A 310 -5.53 8.31 -10.86
CA VAL A 310 -6.31 7.93 -12.06
C VAL A 310 -6.30 6.42 -12.26
N ASP A 311 -5.21 5.76 -11.86
CA ASP A 311 -5.04 4.32 -12.05
C ASP A 311 -5.38 3.48 -10.80
N GLY A 312 -5.65 4.10 -9.65
CA GLY A 312 -6.05 3.40 -8.42
C GLY A 312 -7.55 3.08 -8.41
N ALA A 313 -7.95 1.95 -7.82
CA ALA A 313 -9.33 1.77 -7.40
C ALA A 313 -9.52 2.50 -6.07
N ASN A 314 -10.63 3.23 -5.94
CA ASN A 314 -11.00 4.09 -4.82
C ASN A 314 -10.37 5.49 -4.90
N VAL A 315 -10.84 6.27 -5.88
CA VAL A 315 -10.90 7.72 -5.76
C VAL A 315 -12.13 8.07 -4.92
N GLU A 316 -12.07 7.83 -3.61
CA GLU A 316 -13.00 8.47 -2.67
C GLU A 316 -12.45 9.87 -2.32
N VAL A 317 -13.21 10.87 -2.77
CA VAL A 317 -13.06 12.34 -2.60
C VAL A 317 -13.73 12.72 -1.27
N GLN A 318 -13.23 13.67 -0.45
CA GLN A 318 -13.32 15.13 -0.69
C GLN A 318 -12.37 15.93 0.22
N ILE A 319 -11.50 16.77 -0.35
CA ILE A 319 -11.50 18.26 -0.39
C ILE A 319 -11.08 18.88 0.95
N LEU A 320 -9.97 19.62 0.88
CA LEU A 320 -9.04 20.09 1.91
C LEU A 320 -8.04 19.03 2.39
#